data_AF-A0AAV5L3K6-F1
#
_entry.id   AF-A0AAV5L3K6-F1
#
_cell.length_a   1.000
_cell.length_b   1.000
_cell.length_c   1.000
_cell.angle_alpha   90.00
_cell.angle_beta   90.00
_cell.angle_gamma   90.00
#
_symmetry.space_group_name_H-M   'P 1'
#
loop_
_entity.id
_entity.type
_entity.pdbx_description
1 polymer ?
#
loop_
_entity_poly.entity_id
_entity_poly.type
_entity_poly.pdbx_seq_one_letter_code
_entity_poly.pdbx_strand_id
1 'polypeptide(L)'
;MDRLWTIDRDPPPLPEGGMTHVDLLLNPCAVDLKIWPHKFKFHLRVVLADDGSLILVSCVQNVCSKPFTFTFAYLAYLAVSDIG
;
A
#
# COMPACT_ATOMS: atom_id res chain seq x y z
N MET A 1 -7.99 -2.42 -18.48
CA MET A 1 -6.63 -2.44 -17.91
C MET A 1 -6.80 -2.27 -16.43
N ASP A 2 -6.60 -3.37 -15.72
CA ASP A 2 -6.92 -3.47 -14.31
C ASP A 2 -5.93 -2.67 -13.46
N ARG A 3 -6.44 -2.18 -12.33
CA ARG A 3 -5.65 -1.52 -11.31
C ARG A 3 -4.73 -2.54 -10.65
N LEU A 4 -3.47 -2.55 -11.07
CA LEU A 4 -2.47 -3.53 -10.64
C LEU A 4 -1.45 -2.88 -9.69
N TRP A 5 -1.15 -3.59 -8.61
CA TRP A 5 0.03 -3.32 -7.79
C TRP A 5 1.28 -3.78 -8.52
N THR A 6 2.35 -2.99 -8.42
CA THR A 6 3.66 -3.32 -9.00
C THR A 6 4.70 -3.37 -7.90
N ILE A 7 5.76 -4.16 -8.06
CA ILE A 7 6.91 -4.12 -7.16
C ILE A 7 7.54 -2.74 -7.24
N ASP A 8 7.75 -2.09 -6.09
CA ASP A 8 8.46 -0.83 -6.00
C ASP A 8 9.96 -1.07 -6.18
N ARG A 9 10.57 -0.35 -7.13
CA ARG A 9 11.99 -0.51 -7.47
C ARG A 9 12.89 0.50 -6.77
N ASP A 10 12.29 1.53 -6.18
CA ASP A 10 13.00 2.59 -5.46
C ASP A 10 12.30 2.84 -4.11
N PRO A 11 12.19 1.82 -3.26
CA PRO A 11 11.46 1.96 -2.01
C PRO A 11 12.30 2.73 -0.97
N PRO A 12 11.66 3.39 0.01
CA PRO A 12 12.37 4.07 1.09
C PRO A 12 13.32 3.12 1.84
N PRO A 13 14.52 3.57 2.25
CA PRO A 13 15.48 2.73 2.95
C PRO A 13 14.90 2.16 4.24
N LEU A 14 15.25 0.92 4.55
CA LEU A 14 14.86 0.24 5.79
C LEU A 14 15.85 0.56 6.92
N PRO A 15 15.39 0.57 8.18
CA PRO A 15 16.29 0.44 9.33
C PRO A 15 17.10 -0.85 9.20
N GLU A 16 18.38 -0.83 9.61
CA GLU A 16 19.25 -2.01 9.51
C GLU A 16 18.67 -3.20 10.29
N GLY A 17 18.42 -4.31 9.59
CA GLY A 17 17.83 -5.53 10.15
C GLY A 17 17.05 -6.29 9.09
N GLY A 18 17.51 -7.50 8.73
CA GLY A 18 17.08 -8.28 7.57
C GLY A 18 15.69 -8.90 7.63
N MET A 19 14.65 -8.12 7.99
CA MET A 19 13.27 -8.59 7.94
C MET A 19 12.83 -8.87 6.49
N THR A 20 12.12 -9.99 6.32
CA THR A 20 11.55 -10.37 5.01
C THR A 20 10.42 -9.40 4.67
N HIS A 21 10.55 -8.70 3.55
CA HIS A 21 9.57 -7.70 3.15
C HIS A 21 9.37 -7.67 1.63
N VAL A 22 8.25 -7.07 1.21
CA VAL A 22 7.99 -6.69 -0.18
C VAL A 22 7.43 -5.27 -0.22
N ASP A 23 7.92 -4.49 -1.16
CA ASP A 23 7.44 -3.14 -1.43
C ASP A 23 6.56 -3.11 -2.68
N LEU A 24 5.37 -2.57 -2.52
CA LEU A 24 4.35 -2.50 -3.55
C LEU A 24 3.98 -1.05 -3.81
N LEU A 25 3.84 -0.71 -5.08
CA LEU A 25 3.41 0.59 -5.56
C LEU A 25 2.10 0.46 -6.32
N LEU A 26 1.12 1.26 -5.92
CA LEU A 26 -0.10 1.48 -6.67
C LEU A 26 -0.02 2.85 -7.37
N ASN A 27 0.00 2.79 -8.70
CA ASN A 27 -0.06 3.97 -9.54
C ASN A 27 -1.51 4.28 -9.95
N PRO A 28 -1.88 5.57 -10.07
CA PRO A 28 -3.20 5.94 -10.56
C PRO A 28 -3.30 5.54 -12.04
N CYS A 29 -4.37 4.87 -12.44
CA CYS A 29 -4.57 4.48 -13.83
C CYS A 29 -5.45 5.51 -14.58
N ALA A 30 -5.39 5.48 -15.91
CA ALA A 30 -6.17 6.41 -16.74
C ALA A 30 -7.69 6.30 -16.55
N VAL A 31 -8.17 5.12 -16.10
CA VAL A 31 -9.59 4.90 -15.80
C VAL A 31 -9.98 5.58 -14.48
N ASP A 32 -9.14 5.46 -13.43
CA ASP A 32 -9.39 6.07 -12.12
C ASP A 32 -9.55 7.59 -12.24
N LEU A 33 -8.73 8.22 -13.09
CA LEU A 33 -8.74 9.67 -13.30
C LEU A 33 -10.01 10.20 -13.94
N LYS A 34 -10.82 9.33 -14.57
CA LYS A 34 -12.14 9.72 -15.12
C LYS A 34 -13.21 9.80 -14.03
N ILE A 35 -13.09 8.99 -12.99
CA ILE A 35 -14.07 8.90 -11.90
C ILE A 35 -13.68 9.85 -10.76
N TRP A 36 -12.39 9.85 -10.42
CA TRP A 36 -11.82 10.69 -9.37
C TRP A 36 -10.53 11.34 -9.88
N PRO A 37 -10.55 12.63 -10.22
CA PRO A 37 -9.45 13.31 -10.89
C PRO A 37 -8.32 13.71 -9.92
N HIS A 38 -7.97 12.81 -8.99
CA HIS A 38 -6.89 12.98 -8.05
C HIS A 38 -5.85 11.87 -8.26
N LYS A 39 -4.65 12.29 -8.67
CA LYS A 39 -3.45 11.47 -8.77
C LYS A 39 -2.77 11.39 -7.41
N PHE A 40 -2.53 10.16 -6.96
CA PHE A 40 -1.70 9.85 -5.81
C PHE A 40 -0.85 8.63 -6.11
N LYS A 41 0.27 8.49 -5.41
CA LYS A 41 1.00 7.23 -5.33
C LYS A 41 0.76 6.62 -3.97
N PHE A 42 0.48 5.32 -3.94
CA PHE A 42 0.37 4.59 -2.68
C PHE A 42 1.48 3.55 -2.63
N HIS A 43 2.43 3.76 -1.73
CA HIS A 43 3.46 2.79 -1.40
C HIS A 43 2.96 1.96 -0.22
N LEU A 44 3.06 0.65 -0.34
CA LEU A 44 2.75 -0.31 0.70
C LEU A 44 3.96 -1.21 0.91
N ARG A 45 4.54 -1.16 2.09
CA ARG A 45 5.52 -2.15 2.53
C ARG A 45 4.82 -3.19 3.38
N VAL A 46 4.99 -4.45 3.02
CA VAL A 46 4.53 -5.60 3.81
C VAL A 46 5.76 -6.29 4.38
N VAL A 47 5.81 -6.43 5.71
CA VAL A 47 6.92 -7.07 6.43
C VAL A 47 6.39 -8.26 7.21
N LEU A 48 7.08 -9.40 7.08
CA LEU A 48 6.92 -10.53 7.98
C LEU A 48 8.11 -10.51 8.94
N ALA A 49 7.82 -10.19 10.20
CA ALA A 49 8.83 -10.14 11.24
C ALA A 49 9.10 -11.54 11.82
N ASP A 50 10.28 -11.71 12.42
CA ASP A 50 10.76 -13.00 12.95
C ASP A 50 9.90 -13.52 14.12
N ASP A 51 9.16 -12.63 14.78
CA ASP A 51 8.20 -12.96 15.84
C ASP A 51 6.83 -13.43 15.32
N GLY A 52 6.66 -13.51 13.99
CA GLY A 52 5.41 -13.88 13.34
C GLY A 52 4.45 -12.72 13.10
N SER A 53 4.82 -11.48 13.44
CA SER A 53 4.00 -10.30 13.19
C SER A 53 3.95 -9.95 11.70
N LEU A 54 2.75 -9.63 11.21
CA LEU A 54 2.55 -9.04 9.88
C LEU A 54 2.40 -7.51 10.01
N ILE A 55 3.38 -6.76 9.50
CA ILE A 55 3.41 -5.30 9.59
C ILE A 55 3.12 -4.69 8.21
N LEU A 56 2.16 -3.76 8.16
CA LEU A 56 1.81 -3.00 6.96
C LEU A 56 2.17 -1.53 7.17
N VAL A 57 3.11 -1.02 6.38
CA VAL A 57 3.50 0.40 6.39
C VAL A 57 2.99 1.06 5.11
N SER A 58 2.00 1.95 5.24
CA SER A 58 1.47 2.72 4.12
C SER A 58 2.08 4.12 4.04
N CYS A 59 2.44 4.54 2.83
CA CYS A 59 2.80 5.91 2.53
C CYS A 59 2.00 6.39 1.32
N VAL A 60 1.20 7.44 1.50
CA VAL A 60 0.38 8.03 0.44
C VAL A 60 0.95 9.38 0.07
N GLN A 61 1.37 9.50 -1.19
CA GLN A 61 1.89 10.74 -1.74
C GLN A 61 0.86 11.39 -2.66
N ASN A 62 0.44 12.61 -2.34
CA ASN A 62 -0.30 13.45 -3.27
C ASN A 62 0.64 13.90 -4.41
N VAL A 63 0.34 13.50 -5.65
CA VAL A 63 1.08 13.94 -6.84
C VAL A 63 0.25 14.89 -7.73
N CYS A 64 -0.87 15.40 -7.20
CA CYS A 64 -1.63 16.48 -7.81
C CYS A 64 -1.03 17.84 -7.49
N SER A 65 -1.38 18.83 -8.31
CA SER A 65 -1.13 20.24 -8.02
C SER A 65 -2.05 20.82 -6.93
N LYS A 66 -3.09 20.08 -6.51
CA LYS A 66 -4.10 20.54 -5.54
C LYS A 66 -4.20 19.57 -4.36
N PRO A 67 -4.37 20.08 -3.12
CA PRO A 67 -4.74 19.24 -1.98
C PRO A 67 -6.09 18.56 -2.21
N PHE A 68 -6.24 17.35 -1.68
CA PHE A 68 -7.51 16.64 -1.65
C PHE A 68 -7.60 15.80 -0.38
N THR A 69 -8.82 15.47 0.02
CA THR A 69 -9.09 14.62 1.18
C THR A 69 -9.39 13.20 0.72
N PHE A 70 -8.91 12.22 1.49
CA PHE A 70 -9.18 10.81 1.22
C PHE A 70 -9.29 10.04 2.53
N THR A 71 -9.89 8.86 2.43
CA THR A 71 -9.96 7.87 3.50
C THR A 71 -9.53 6.53 2.93
N PHE A 72 -8.84 5.72 3.73
CA PHE A 72 -8.53 4.33 3.38
C PHE A 72 -8.65 3.46 4.63
N ALA A 73 -8.81 2.16 4.41
CA ALA A 73 -8.85 1.16 5.46
C ALA A 73 -8.19 -0.13 4.98
N TYR A 74 -7.67 -0.91 5.91
CA TYR A 74 -7.25 -2.29 5.66
C TYR A 74 -8.42 -3.22 5.96
N LEU A 75 -8.78 -4.07 5.00
CA LEU A 75 -9.79 -5.10 5.18
C LEU A 75 -9.11 -6.47 5.24
N ALA A 76 -8.59 -6.81 6.41
CA ALA A 76 -7.93 -8.08 6.65
C ALA A 76 -8.97 -9.16 6.98
N TYR A 77 -8.97 -10.24 6.20
CA TYR A 77 -9.75 -11.44 6.50
C TYR A 77 -8.87 -12.41 7.28
N LEU A 78 -9.12 -12.54 8.58
CA LEU A 78 -8.37 -13.43 9.45
C LEU A 78 -9.04 -14.79 9.52
N ALA A 79 -8.24 -15.85 9.50
CA ALA A 79 -8.75 -17.19 9.75
C ALA A 79 -9.14 -17.29 11.23
N VAL A 80 -10.38 -17.68 11.49
CA VAL A 80 -10.93 -17.87 12.83
C VAL A 80 -11.43 -19.31 12.91
N SER A 81 -11.06 -20.02 13.98
CA SER A 81 -11.46 -21.41 14.20
C SER A 81 -12.90 -21.53 14.69
N ASP A 82 -13.43 -20.51 15.38
CA ASP A 82 -14.81 -20.41 15.80
C ASP A 82 -15.22 -18.93 15.83
N ILE A 83 -16.45 -18.65 15.41
CA ILE A 83 -17.06 -17.30 15.42
C ILE A 83 -18.28 -17.23 16.34
N GLY A 84 -18.59 -18.34 17.04
CA GLY A 84 -19.74 -18.51 17.91
C GLY A 84 -19.78 -17.58 19.12
#